data_AF-A0A359LXV2-F1
#
_entry.id   AF-A0A359LXV2-F1
#
_cell.length_a   1.000
_cell.length_b   1.000
_cell.length_c   1.000
_cell.angle_alpha   90.00
_cell.angle_beta   90.00
_cell.angle_gamma   90.00
#
_symmetry.space_group_name_H-M   'P 1'
#
loop_
_entity.id
_entity.type
_entity.pdbx_description
1 polymer ?
#
loop_
_entity_poly.entity_id
_entity_poly.type
_entity_poly.pdbx_seq_one_letter_code
_entity_poly.pdbx_strand_id
1 'polypeptide(L)' 'AREAVAELRRLGLAVLMITGDHQAAADAVARETGIDQVMAQVLPDGKAREIERLRNEGKRVAMAGDG' A
#
# COMPACT_ATOMS: atom_id res chain seq x y z
N ALA A 1 -9.55 -2.89 9.48
CA ALA A 1 -8.46 -2.23 8.70
C ALA A 1 -8.56 -0.70 8.74
N ARG A 2 -9.73 -0.10 8.45
CA ARG A 2 -9.92 1.37 8.42
C ARG A 2 -9.37 2.13 9.64
N GLU A 3 -9.66 1.66 10.86
CA GLU A 3 -9.17 2.29 12.09
C GLU A 3 -7.64 2.27 12.20
N ALA A 4 -7.01 1.14 11.86
CA ALA A 4 -5.55 1.03 11.85
C ALA A 4 -4.90 1.97 10.82
N VAL A 5 -5.48 2.06 9.61
CA VAL A 5 -5.01 3.01 8.58
C VAL A 5 -5.16 4.44 9.07
N ALA A 6 -6.27 4.79 9.71
CA ALA A 6 -6.49 6.12 10.28
C ALA A 6 -5.47 6.47 11.36
N GLU A 7 -5.12 5.52 12.24
CA GLU A 7 -4.12 5.75 13.29
C GLU A 7 -2.71 5.91 12.71
N LEU A 8 -2.32 5.08 11.74
CA LEU A 8 -1.04 5.23 11.04
C LEU A 8 -0.94 6.63 10.38
N ARG A 9 -2.03 7.10 9.77
CA ARG A 9 -2.10 8.46 9.20
C ARG A 9 -1.98 9.54 10.29
N ARG A 10 -2.62 9.38 11.45
CA ARG A 10 -2.49 10.31 12.59
C ARG A 10 -1.05 10.39 13.10
N LEU A 11 -0.29 9.30 13.00
CA LEU A 11 1.15 9.25 13.30
C LEU A 11 2.02 9.87 12.20
N GLY A 12 1.43 10.38 11.11
CA GLY A 12 2.15 10.99 10.00
C GLY A 12 2.73 9.99 9.00
N LEU A 13 2.28 8.72 9.05
CA LEU A 13 2.75 7.67 8.14
C LEU A 13 1.92 7.66 6.86
N ALA A 14 2.60 7.56 5.72
CA ALA A 14 1.96 7.30 4.44
C ALA A 14 1.59 5.81 4.34
N VAL A 15 0.37 5.50 3.90
CA VAL A 15 -0.12 4.13 3.70
C VAL A 15 -0.39 3.92 2.22
N LEU A 16 0.26 2.90 1.64
CA LEU A 16 0.07 2.45 0.27
C LEU A 16 -0.49 1.03 0.27
N MET A 17 -1.38 0.73 -0.69
CA MET A 17 -1.80 -0.63 -1.01
C MET A 17 -1.13 -1.08 -2.31
N ILE A 18 -0.52 -2.26 -2.28
CA ILE A 18 0.03 -2.92 -3.47
C ILE A 18 -0.64 -4.30 -3.58
N THR A 19 -1.44 -4.51 -4.63
CA THR A 19 -2.19 -5.76 -4.85
C THR A 19 -2.04 -6.28 -6.27
N GLY A 20 -2.19 -7.59 -6.43
CA GLY A 20 -2.29 -8.26 -7.73
C GLY A 20 -3.71 -8.20 -8.33
N ASP A 21 -4.70 -7.75 -7.56
CA ASP A 21 -6.08 -7.65 -8.01
C ASP A 21 -6.28 -6.63 -9.13
N HIS A 22 -7.40 -6.75 -9.84
CA HIS A 22 -7.84 -5.74 -10.80
C HIS A 22 -8.15 -4.41 -10.11
N GLN A 23 -7.96 -3.31 -10.86
CA GLN A 23 -8.11 -1.95 -10.35
C GLN A 23 -9.43 -1.70 -9.61
N ALA A 24 -10.56 -2.19 -10.15
CA ALA A 24 -11.87 -1.97 -9.54
C ALA A 24 -11.99 -2.57 -8.12
N ALA A 25 -11.40 -3.75 -7.89
CA ALA A 25 -11.39 -4.39 -6.59
C ALA A 25 -10.46 -3.66 -5.62
N ALA A 26 -9.26 -3.29 -6.10
CA ALA A 26 -8.30 -2.52 -5.33
C ALA A 26 -8.87 -1.17 -4.88
N ASP A 27 -9.54 -0.45 -5.77
CA ASP A 27 -10.19 0.84 -5.47
C ASP A 27 -11.32 0.69 -4.44
N ALA A 28 -12.07 -0.41 -4.50
CA ALA A 28 -13.12 -0.68 -3.53
C ALA A 28 -12.54 -0.85 -2.12
N VAL A 29 -11.49 -1.66 -1.99
CA VAL A 29 -10.78 -1.86 -0.71
C VAL A 29 -10.16 -0.55 -0.22
N ALA A 30 -9.59 0.25 -1.11
CA ALA A 30 -8.97 1.53 -0.76
C ALA A 30 -9.99 2.51 -0.17
N ARG A 31 -11.17 2.61 -0.79
CA ARG A 31 -12.27 3.44 -0.29
C ARG A 31 -12.77 2.97 1.07
N GLU A 32 -12.92 1.66 1.26
CA GLU A 32 -13.39 1.10 2.53
C GLU A 32 -12.39 1.33 3.67
N THR A 33 -11.09 1.19 3.37
CA THR A 33 -10.01 1.28 4.35
C THR A 33 -9.47 2.69 4.55
N GLY A 34 -9.74 3.61 3.63
CA GLY A 34 -9.20 4.98 3.67
C GLY A 34 -7.73 5.07 3.25
N ILE A 35 -7.27 4.17 2.38
CA ILE A 35 -5.92 4.19 1.81
C ILE A 35 -5.87 5.17 0.64
N ASP A 36 -4.90 6.10 0.67
CA ASP A 36 -4.84 7.20 -0.32
C ASP A 36 -4.15 6.80 -1.63
N GLN A 37 -3.32 5.74 -1.61
CA GLN A 37 -2.51 5.34 -2.76
C GLN A 37 -2.62 3.84 -3.01
N VAL A 38 -2.92 3.48 -4.26
CA VAL A 38 -3.19 2.10 -4.68
C VAL A 38 -2.40 1.79 -5.93
N MET A 39 -1.70 0.66 -5.90
CA MET A 39 -1.09 0.03 -7.06
C MET A 39 -1.73 -1.34 -7.24
N ALA A 40 -2.56 -1.47 -8.27
CA ALA A 40 -3.26 -2.71 -8.61
C ALA A 40 -2.54 -3.46 -9.74
N GLN A 41 -2.91 -4.72 -9.95
CA GLN A 41 -2.36 -5.60 -11.01
C GLN A 41 -0.83 -5.74 -10.93
N VAL A 42 -0.28 -5.67 -9.71
CA VAL A 42 1.16 -5.76 -9.47
C VAL A 42 1.59 -7.22 -9.31
N LEU A 43 2.45 -7.68 -10.22
CA LEU A 43 3.11 -8.98 -10.13
C LEU A 43 4.06 -9.03 -8.91
N PRO A 44 4.43 -10.22 -8.39
CA PRO A 44 5.34 -10.35 -7.25
C PRO A 44 6.64 -9.53 -7.39
N ASP A 45 7.31 -9.62 -8.56
CA ASP A 45 8.50 -8.83 -8.86
C ASP A 45 8.24 -7.31 -8.86
N GLY A 46 7.02 -6.91 -9.21
CA GLY A 46 6.58 -5.52 -9.16
C GLY A 46 6.49 -4.99 -7.75
N LYS A 47 6.06 -5.80 -6.77
CA LYS A 47 6.00 -5.41 -5.36
C LYS A 47 7.41 -5.12 -4.83
N ALA A 48 8.36 -6.01 -5.10
CA ALA A 48 9.75 -5.85 -4.67
C ALA A 48 10.40 -4.60 -5.29
N ARG A 49 10.19 -4.36 -6.59
CA ARG A 49 10.68 -3.17 -7.27
C ARG A 49 10.13 -1.87 -6.67
N GLU A 50 8.87 -1.85 -6.27
CA GLU A 50 8.28 -0.66 -5.67
C GLU A 50 8.85 -0.36 -4.28
N ILE A 51 9.08 -1.40 -3.47
CA ILE A 51 9.73 -1.25 -2.15
C ILE A 51 11.15 -0.70 -2.32
N GLU A 52 11.94 -1.27 -3.23
CA GLU A 52 13.29 -0.80 -3.57
C GLU A 52 13.27 0.68 -4.00
N ARG A 53 12.33 1.05 -4.87
CA ARG A 53 12.14 2.43 -5.33
C ARG A 53 11.88 3.38 -4.16
N LEU A 54 10.95 3.05 -3.25
CA LEU A 54 10.64 3.87 -2.07
C LEU A 54 11.84 3.99 -1.12
N ARG A 55 12.60 2.91 -0.94
CA ARG A 55 13.84 2.92 -0.13
C ARG A 55 14.90 3.82 -0.76
N ASN A 56 15.04 3.80 -2.09
CA ASN A 56 15.98 4.65 -2.83
C ASN A 56 15.59 6.14 -2.79
N GLU A 57 14.31 6.47 -2.58
CA GLU A 57 13.84 7.83 -2.24
C GLU A 57 14.18 8.25 -0.80
N GLY A 58 14.87 7.41 -0.03
CA GLY A 58 15.22 7.68 1.37
C GLY A 58 14.08 7.40 2.36
N LYS A 59 12.98 6.78 1.93
CA LYS A 59 11.86 6.45 2.81
C LYS A 59 12.17 5.19 3.62
N ARG A 60 11.75 5.20 4.88
CA ARG A 60 11.71 3.99 5.72
C ARG A 60 10.40 3.26 5.42
N VAL A 61 10.52 2.00 5.01
CA VAL A 61 9.37 1.19 4.56
C VAL A 61 9.14 0.04 5.54
N ALA A 62 7.88 -0.14 5.92
CA ALA A 62 7.40 -1.34 6.59
C ALA A 62 6.32 -1.99 5.70
N MET A 63 6.35 -3.31 5.58
CA MET A 63 5.41 -4.07 4.76
C MET A 63 4.61 -5.02 5.64
N ALA A 64 3.30 -5.09 5.40
CA ALA A 64 2.41 -6.11 5.96
C ALA A 64 1.71 -6.82 4.80
N GLY A 65 1.70 -8.15 4.84
CA GLY A 65 1.13 -9.02 3.81
C GLY A 65 1.25 -10.49 4.23
N ASP A 66 0.55 -11.36 3.53
CA ASP A 66 0.50 -12.81 3.78
C ASP A 66 1.60 -13.62 3.07
N GLY A 67 2.36 -13.00 2.16
CA GLY A 67 3.49 -13.62 1.44
C GLY A 67 3.34 -13.50 -0.08
#